data_AF-A0A9Q7BFA5-F1
#
_entry.id   AF-A0A9Q7BFA5-F1
#
_cell.length_a   1.000
_cell.length_b   1.000
_cell.length_c   1.000
_cell.angle_alpha   90.00
_cell.angle_beta   90.00
_cell.angle_gamma   90.00
#
_symmetry.space_group_name_H-M   'P 1'
#
loop_
_entity.id
_entity.type
_entity.pdbx_description
1 polymer ?
#
loop_
_entity_poly.entity_id
_entity_poly.type
_entity_poly.pdbx_seq_one_letter_code
_entity_poly.pdbx_strand_id
1 'polypeptide(L)'
;MSLNEPLILSICVPTYNRQFLLERNVTFHLDAFRRIGIPFEIVIVDDCSTDDTAAYIASLADQPEISAFRRATNSGFLSNYAFAMQRARGRYAVFLGDDDLLIPEKVIEYLRLMEADSEIGVVQAPWLLVDARPGGGDMSPFYHVASPTRHRKGDFRALLDFIINGHIFPEFMIIRREVLLRSISSPTPFIFWAFLYTTRALDKADILFMPEPFARVTAVSDDPRLQQGNKECMFQWDSYRGGLEYLASQALRTPDLPQDYRASLMARITGFMLQRQAVALRLHVSAKNWVEAYIMYHRMAVYQPQPLTADAYGQICKLAGIVTAATEAVAFNGEPAILDPVINDTTLSLLPESIQQKLTRDQRTGMDGDRPRAYLRFTPEFPERHGAKDGVFDIMKYMAQFV
;
A
#
# COMPACT_ATOMS: atom_id res chain seq x y z
N MET A 1 20.34 33.64 -19.82
CA MET A 1 19.06 33.13 -19.29
C MET A 1 18.75 33.93 -18.03
N SER A 2 17.55 34.48 -17.95
CA SER A 2 17.11 35.46 -16.94
C SER A 2 16.65 34.73 -15.67
N LEU A 3 16.95 35.29 -14.49
CA LEU A 3 16.61 34.82 -13.13
C LEU A 3 15.10 34.84 -12.79
N ASN A 4 14.21 34.69 -13.79
CA ASN A 4 12.76 34.89 -13.62
C ASN A 4 11.90 33.82 -14.32
N GLU A 5 12.46 32.66 -14.68
CA GLU A 5 11.62 31.57 -15.19
C GLU A 5 10.75 31.00 -14.05
N PRO A 6 9.41 31.00 -14.20
CA PRO A 6 8.53 30.49 -13.17
C PRO A 6 8.80 29.00 -12.98
N LEU A 7 8.95 28.58 -11.72
CA LEU A 7 9.13 27.19 -11.32
C LEU A 7 8.08 26.30 -12.03
N ILE A 8 8.54 25.33 -12.81
CA ILE A 8 7.65 24.52 -13.66
C ILE A 8 7.13 23.31 -12.88
N LEU A 9 8.02 22.56 -12.24
CA LEU A 9 7.70 21.28 -11.63
C LEU A 9 8.09 21.24 -10.15
N SER A 10 7.16 20.82 -9.29
CA SER A 10 7.46 20.38 -7.92
C SER A 10 7.42 18.86 -7.84
N ILE A 11 8.51 18.25 -7.39
CA ILE A 11 8.63 16.83 -7.09
C ILE A 11 8.45 16.67 -5.58
N CYS A 12 7.28 16.20 -5.14
CA CYS A 12 6.92 16.10 -3.73
C CYS A 12 7.28 14.72 -3.17
N VAL A 13 8.20 14.68 -2.20
CA VAL A 13 8.80 13.47 -1.63
C VAL A 13 8.61 13.47 -0.10
N PRO A 14 7.56 12.82 0.44
CA PRO A 14 7.49 12.55 1.86
C PRO A 14 8.46 11.44 2.23
N THR A 15 9.01 11.51 3.43
CA THR A 15 9.97 10.50 3.90
C THR A 15 9.81 10.25 5.39
N TYR A 16 10.15 9.02 5.81
CA TYR A 16 10.19 8.64 7.22
C TYR A 16 11.16 7.47 7.42
N ASN A 17 12.23 7.69 8.18
CA ASN A 17 13.24 6.70 8.54
C ASN A 17 13.85 5.97 7.32
N ARG A 18 14.18 6.69 6.25
CA ARG A 18 14.55 6.14 4.93
C ARG A 18 15.73 6.87 4.30
N GLN A 19 16.69 7.31 5.12
CA GLN A 19 17.77 8.20 4.67
C GLN A 19 18.40 7.78 3.34
N PHE A 20 18.82 6.51 3.21
CA PHE A 20 19.50 6.01 2.02
C PHE A 20 18.61 5.97 0.75
N LEU A 21 17.30 5.70 0.90
CA LEU A 21 16.36 5.71 -0.22
C LEU A 21 16.09 7.15 -0.67
N LEU A 22 15.86 8.04 0.30
CA LEU A 22 15.73 9.46 0.05
C LEU A 22 16.96 10.02 -0.66
N GLU A 23 18.16 9.63 -0.25
CA GLU A 23 19.40 10.05 -0.90
C GLU A 23 19.49 9.59 -2.36
N ARG A 24 19.14 8.33 -2.63
CA ARG A 24 19.06 7.78 -3.98
C ARG A 24 18.05 8.56 -4.83
N ASN A 25 16.87 8.82 -4.29
CA ASN A 25 15.80 9.56 -4.96
C ASN A 25 16.24 11.00 -5.28
N VAL A 26 16.70 11.75 -4.28
CA VAL A 26 17.06 13.16 -4.45
C VAL A 26 18.21 13.31 -5.44
N THR A 27 19.26 12.48 -5.33
CA THR A 27 20.41 12.51 -6.23
C THR A 27 19.98 12.28 -7.67
N PHE A 28 19.16 11.24 -7.91
CA PHE A 28 18.64 10.94 -9.24
C PHE A 28 17.84 12.11 -9.83
N HIS A 29 16.90 12.68 -9.07
CA HIS A 29 16.03 13.74 -9.57
C HIS A 29 16.81 15.04 -9.82
N LEU A 30 17.76 15.40 -8.95
CA LEU A 30 18.64 16.55 -9.17
C LEU A 30 19.41 16.41 -10.49
N ASP A 31 20.10 15.29 -10.68
CA ASP A 31 20.92 15.05 -11.89
C ASP A 31 20.06 15.02 -13.15
N ALA A 32 18.95 14.28 -13.11
CA ALA A 32 18.10 14.08 -14.28
C ALA A 32 17.42 15.37 -14.75
N PHE A 33 16.82 16.14 -13.82
CA PHE A 33 16.08 17.35 -14.18
C PHE A 33 16.98 18.55 -14.48
N ARG A 34 18.18 18.62 -13.88
CA ARG A 34 19.22 19.58 -14.30
C ARG A 34 19.66 19.32 -15.75
N ARG A 35 19.89 18.05 -16.12
CA ARG A 35 20.24 17.67 -17.49
C ARG A 35 19.14 17.98 -18.51
N ILE A 36 17.87 17.81 -18.11
CA ILE A 36 16.72 18.19 -18.94
C ILE A 36 16.64 19.72 -19.12
N GLY A 37 17.05 20.48 -18.11
CA GLY A 37 17.11 21.94 -18.18
C GLY A 37 15.74 22.63 -18.02
N ILE A 38 14.85 22.08 -17.18
CA ILE A 38 13.63 22.79 -16.76
C ILE A 38 13.77 23.33 -15.34
N PRO A 39 13.14 24.46 -14.97
CA PRO A 39 13.05 24.90 -13.58
C PRO A 39 12.21 23.92 -12.74
N PHE A 40 12.79 23.36 -11.68
CA PHE A 40 12.12 22.42 -10.79
C PHE A 40 12.51 22.64 -9.32
N GLU A 41 11.69 22.11 -8.41
CA GLU A 41 12.04 21.95 -7.01
C GLU A 41 11.73 20.52 -6.55
N ILE A 42 12.48 20.05 -5.56
CA ILE A 42 12.17 18.83 -4.81
C ILE A 42 11.69 19.26 -3.42
N VAL A 43 10.43 18.99 -3.13
CA VAL A 43 9.79 19.29 -1.85
C VAL A 43 9.91 18.07 -0.95
N ILE A 44 10.87 18.10 -0.04
CA ILE A 44 11.12 17.01 0.91
C ILE A 44 10.35 17.28 2.20
N VAL A 45 9.61 16.30 2.70
CA VAL A 45 8.94 16.41 4.01
C VAL A 45 9.28 15.22 4.89
N ASP A 46 10.15 15.45 5.87
CA ASP A 46 10.50 14.49 6.92
C ASP A 46 9.38 14.39 7.98
N ASP A 47 8.78 13.20 8.13
CA ASP A 47 7.71 12.92 9.09
C ASP A 47 8.24 12.61 10.50
N CYS A 48 9.17 13.43 11.00
CA CYS A 48 9.82 13.25 12.30
C CYS A 48 10.69 11.98 12.36
N SER A 49 11.56 11.77 11.38
CA SER A 49 12.49 10.63 11.36
C SER A 49 13.43 10.65 12.56
N THR A 50 13.81 9.46 13.01
CA THR A 50 14.72 9.17 14.13
C THR A 50 16.07 8.62 13.68
N ASP A 51 16.23 8.35 12.39
CA ASP A 51 17.50 7.97 11.76
C ASP A 51 18.26 9.21 11.21
N ASP A 52 19.27 8.97 10.38
CA ASP A 52 20.10 10.03 9.79
C ASP A 52 19.40 10.87 8.71
N THR A 53 18.11 10.65 8.44
CA THR A 53 17.34 11.39 7.42
C THR A 53 17.43 12.90 7.63
N ALA A 54 17.32 13.36 8.88
CA ALA A 54 17.40 14.79 9.19
C ALA A 54 18.79 15.39 8.94
N ALA A 55 19.85 14.63 9.22
CA ALA A 55 21.23 15.06 8.96
C ALA A 55 21.51 15.12 7.46
N TYR A 56 21.05 14.12 6.71
CA TYR A 56 21.12 14.12 5.25
C TYR A 56 20.39 15.31 4.64
N ILE A 57 19.14 15.59 5.06
CA ILE A 57 18.39 16.75 4.59
C ILE A 57 19.13 18.06 4.89
N ALA A 58 19.76 18.20 6.05
CA ALA A 58 20.54 19.39 6.39
C ALA A 58 21.76 19.56 5.47
N SER A 59 22.37 18.46 5.00
CA SER A 59 23.49 18.51 4.05
C SER A 59 23.11 19.04 2.66
N LEU A 60 21.81 19.05 2.34
CA LEU A 60 21.28 19.55 1.07
C LEU A 60 20.98 21.06 1.08
N ALA A 61 21.30 21.79 2.16
CA ALA A 61 20.92 23.19 2.34
C ALA A 61 21.40 24.14 1.22
N ASP A 62 22.52 23.82 0.58
CA ASP A 62 23.10 24.62 -0.51
C ASP A 62 22.54 24.29 -1.90
N GLN A 63 21.65 23.29 -2.01
CA GLN A 63 21.03 22.91 -3.27
C GLN A 63 19.81 23.82 -3.54
N PRO A 64 19.83 24.70 -4.56
CA PRO A 64 18.77 25.70 -4.76
C PRO A 64 17.42 25.07 -5.15
N GLU A 65 17.41 23.86 -5.69
CA GLU A 65 16.20 23.12 -6.05
C GLU A 65 15.56 22.41 -4.85
N ILE A 66 16.20 22.35 -3.68
CA ILE A 66 15.67 21.63 -2.51
C ILE A 66 14.83 22.55 -1.63
N SER A 67 13.61 22.11 -1.31
CA SER A 67 12.75 22.73 -0.31
C SER A 67 12.36 21.71 0.74
N ALA A 68 13.08 21.72 1.86
CA ALA A 68 12.92 20.74 2.91
C ALA A 68 12.08 21.25 4.09
N PHE A 69 11.22 20.38 4.60
CA PHE A 69 10.41 20.62 5.78
C PHE A 69 10.49 19.42 6.72
N ARG A 70 10.42 19.68 8.02
CA ARG A 70 10.36 18.64 9.05
C ARG A 70 9.13 18.81 9.91
N ARG A 71 8.42 17.70 10.13
CA ARG A 71 7.24 17.65 11.00
C ARG A 71 7.66 17.45 12.46
N ALA A 72 6.88 18.03 13.37
CA ALA A 72 7.12 17.90 14.81
C ALA A 72 6.79 16.50 15.34
N THR A 73 5.85 15.80 14.70
CA THR A 73 5.43 14.44 15.06
C THR A 73 5.16 13.63 13.80
N ASN A 74 5.42 12.32 13.87
CA ASN A 74 5.00 11.40 12.82
C ASN A 74 3.48 11.44 12.70
N SER A 75 3.00 11.77 11.52
CA SER A 75 1.58 11.98 11.22
C SER A 75 1.05 11.00 10.17
N GLY A 76 1.89 10.07 9.74
CA GLY A 76 1.57 9.03 8.78
C GLY A 76 1.59 9.50 7.33
N PHE A 77 1.71 8.50 6.44
CA PHE A 77 1.88 8.66 4.99
C PHE A 77 0.93 9.70 4.37
N LEU A 78 -0.39 9.54 4.53
CA LEU A 78 -1.36 10.42 3.85
C LEU A 78 -1.34 11.87 4.38
N SER A 79 -1.07 12.07 5.66
CA SER A 79 -0.92 13.42 6.20
C SER A 79 0.35 14.07 5.64
N ASN A 80 1.45 13.31 5.59
CA ASN A 80 2.72 13.79 5.07
C ASN A 80 2.67 14.07 3.56
N TYR A 81 1.96 13.20 2.82
CA TYR A 81 1.60 13.36 1.41
C TYR A 81 0.90 14.70 1.17
N ALA A 82 -0.20 14.94 1.89
CA ALA A 82 -0.99 16.15 1.69
C ALA A 82 -0.18 17.41 2.04
N PHE A 83 0.65 17.33 3.07
CA PHE A 83 1.53 18.41 3.47
C PHE A 83 2.58 18.73 2.39
N ALA A 84 3.26 17.73 1.83
CA ALA A 84 4.24 17.91 0.76
C ALA A 84 3.60 18.58 -0.47
N MET A 85 2.43 18.09 -0.89
CA MET A 85 1.68 18.67 -2.01
C MET A 85 1.24 20.12 -1.76
N GLN A 86 0.87 20.48 -0.53
CA GLN A 86 0.52 21.87 -0.18
C GLN A 86 1.72 22.83 -0.23
N ARG A 87 2.94 22.30 -0.10
CA ARG A 87 4.19 23.08 -0.18
C ARG A 87 4.73 23.24 -1.60
N ALA A 88 4.16 22.54 -2.58
CA ALA A 88 4.51 22.70 -3.99
C ALA A 88 4.26 24.16 -4.47
N ARG A 89 5.24 24.73 -5.17
CA ARG A 89 5.21 26.07 -5.77
C ARG A 89 5.25 26.03 -7.30
N GLY A 90 5.67 24.92 -7.88
CA GLY A 90 5.74 24.70 -9.31
C GLY A 90 4.36 24.82 -9.96
N ARG A 91 4.32 25.19 -11.24
CA ARG A 91 3.08 25.19 -12.04
C ARG A 91 2.41 23.82 -12.01
N TYR A 92 3.20 22.76 -12.02
CA TYR A 92 2.80 21.37 -11.89
C TYR A 92 3.41 20.75 -10.64
N ALA A 93 2.70 19.80 -10.05
CA ALA A 93 3.22 18.96 -8.98
C ALA A 93 3.10 17.50 -9.39
N VAL A 94 4.07 16.71 -8.95
CA VAL A 94 4.04 15.26 -8.99
C VAL A 94 4.43 14.74 -7.62
N PHE A 95 3.80 13.65 -7.21
CA PHE A 95 4.07 12.98 -5.95
C PHE A 95 4.69 11.60 -6.21
N LEU A 96 5.66 11.22 -5.39
CA LEU A 96 6.19 9.87 -5.35
C LEU A 96 6.83 9.55 -3.99
N GLY A 97 6.94 8.27 -3.65
CA GLY A 97 7.66 7.83 -2.45
C GLY A 97 9.16 8.16 -2.51
N ASP A 98 9.80 8.16 -1.34
CA ASP A 98 11.26 8.31 -1.22
C ASP A 98 12.05 7.13 -1.80
N ASP A 99 11.38 6.03 -2.12
CA ASP A 99 11.92 4.84 -2.77
C ASP A 99 11.57 4.72 -4.26
N ASP A 100 10.75 5.62 -4.79
CA ASP A 100 10.30 5.64 -6.19
C ASP A 100 11.15 6.60 -7.04
N LEU A 101 11.11 6.47 -8.36
CA LEU A 101 11.81 7.36 -9.29
C LEU A 101 10.90 7.77 -10.45
N LEU A 102 10.94 9.03 -10.86
CA LEU A 102 10.27 9.46 -12.08
C LEU A 102 11.00 8.93 -13.34
N ILE A 103 10.27 8.85 -14.45
CA ILE A 103 10.79 8.69 -15.80
C ILE A 103 10.81 10.10 -16.41
N PRO A 104 11.94 10.82 -16.32
CA PRO A 104 11.96 12.27 -16.51
C PRO A 104 11.50 12.69 -17.91
N GLU A 105 11.89 11.94 -18.94
CA GLU A 105 11.50 12.19 -20.32
C GLU A 105 9.97 12.09 -20.52
N LYS A 106 9.32 11.13 -19.84
CA LYS A 106 7.85 10.97 -19.87
C LYS A 106 7.13 12.05 -19.09
N VAL A 107 7.70 12.51 -17.98
CA VAL A 107 7.19 13.69 -17.27
C VAL A 107 7.17 14.89 -18.21
N ILE A 108 8.27 15.18 -18.91
CA ILE A 108 8.34 16.30 -19.85
C ILE A 108 7.34 16.15 -21.01
N GLU A 109 7.20 14.95 -21.57
CA GLU A 109 6.20 14.66 -22.59
C GLU A 109 4.78 15.02 -22.12
N TYR A 110 4.40 14.59 -20.91
CA TYR A 110 3.07 14.85 -20.35
C TYR A 110 2.87 16.31 -19.95
N LEU A 111 3.91 16.99 -19.46
CA LEU A 111 3.86 18.44 -19.25
C LEU A 111 3.59 19.20 -20.56
N ARG A 112 4.19 18.78 -21.68
CA ARG A 112 3.91 19.40 -23.00
C ARG A 112 2.48 19.18 -23.45
N LEU A 113 1.91 17.99 -23.20
CA LEU A 113 0.49 17.73 -23.49
C LEU A 113 -0.42 18.66 -22.68
N MET A 114 -0.13 18.84 -21.39
CA MET A 114 -0.88 19.77 -20.56
C MET A 114 -0.69 21.22 -21.01
N GLU A 115 0.51 21.67 -21.37
CA GLU A 115 0.73 23.03 -21.88
C GLU A 115 -0.01 23.30 -23.21
N ALA A 116 -0.15 22.29 -24.07
CA ALA A 116 -0.87 22.40 -25.32
C ALA A 116 -2.40 22.50 -25.13
N ASP A 117 -2.93 22.02 -24.01
CA ASP A 117 -4.36 22.04 -23.70
C ASP A 117 -4.60 22.42 -22.22
N SER A 118 -5.00 23.68 -22.01
CA SER A 118 -5.24 24.24 -20.69
C SER A 118 -6.44 23.64 -19.95
N GLU A 119 -7.34 22.91 -20.63
CA GLU A 119 -8.44 22.20 -19.97
C GLU A 119 -7.95 20.97 -19.20
N ILE A 120 -6.81 20.39 -19.61
CA ILE A 120 -6.20 19.24 -18.93
C ILE A 120 -5.54 19.73 -17.64
N GLY A 121 -6.20 19.42 -16.52
CA GLY A 121 -5.72 19.74 -15.18
C GLY A 121 -4.87 18.64 -14.55
N VAL A 122 -5.05 17.41 -15.01
CA VAL A 122 -4.35 16.23 -14.47
C VAL A 122 -3.99 15.27 -15.59
N VAL A 123 -2.77 14.73 -15.54
CA VAL A 123 -2.37 13.52 -16.25
C VAL A 123 -2.16 12.40 -15.25
N GLN A 124 -2.76 11.24 -15.51
CA GLN A 124 -2.58 10.00 -14.72
C GLN A 124 -2.11 8.88 -15.63
N ALA A 125 -1.36 7.93 -15.09
CA ALA A 125 -0.82 6.80 -15.84
C ALA A 125 -0.61 5.61 -14.90
N PRO A 126 -0.50 4.37 -15.44
CA PRO A 126 0.04 3.28 -14.66
C PRO A 126 1.47 3.60 -14.24
N TRP A 127 1.94 2.97 -13.17
CA TRP A 127 3.34 3.02 -12.79
C TRP A 127 4.03 1.71 -13.13
N LEU A 128 5.34 1.78 -13.40
CA LEU A 128 6.17 0.63 -13.69
C LEU A 128 6.66 0.04 -12.36
N LEU A 129 6.30 -1.21 -12.06
CA LEU A 129 6.83 -1.91 -10.90
C LEU A 129 8.31 -2.22 -11.14
N VAL A 130 9.14 -2.05 -10.13
CA VAL A 130 10.58 -2.35 -10.21
C VAL A 130 11.07 -3.18 -9.04
N ASP A 131 12.04 -4.05 -9.31
CA ASP A 131 12.91 -4.62 -8.28
C ASP A 131 14.10 -3.66 -8.08
N ALA A 132 14.10 -2.95 -6.96
CA ALA A 132 15.09 -1.91 -6.66
C ALA A 132 16.35 -2.46 -5.97
N ARG A 133 16.47 -3.79 -5.80
CA ARG A 133 17.67 -4.43 -5.25
C ARG A 133 18.82 -4.41 -6.27
N PRO A 134 20.08 -4.58 -5.84
CA PRO A 134 21.20 -4.74 -6.75
C PRO A 134 20.96 -5.87 -7.77
N GLY A 135 21.03 -5.54 -9.07
CA GLY A 135 20.75 -6.49 -10.16
C GLY A 135 19.26 -6.68 -10.49
N GLY A 136 18.36 -5.99 -9.79
CA GLY A 136 16.95 -5.88 -10.14
C GLY A 136 16.72 -4.99 -11.37
N GLY A 137 15.46 -4.88 -11.80
CA GLY A 137 15.12 -4.11 -12.99
C GLY A 137 13.62 -3.86 -13.13
N ASP A 138 13.27 -3.28 -14.28
CA ASP A 138 11.89 -2.98 -14.65
C ASP A 138 11.07 -4.28 -14.77
N MET A 139 9.90 -4.31 -14.15
CA MET A 139 8.94 -5.41 -14.21
C MET A 139 7.79 -5.03 -15.16
N SER A 140 6.53 -5.19 -14.74
CA SER A 140 5.35 -4.81 -15.51
C SER A 140 4.71 -3.52 -14.97
N PRO A 141 3.93 -2.79 -15.79
CA PRO A 141 3.01 -1.78 -15.29
C PRO A 141 2.01 -2.37 -14.28
N PHE A 142 1.57 -1.58 -13.31
CA PHE A 142 0.63 -2.02 -12.27
C PHE A 142 -0.78 -2.29 -12.79
N TYR A 143 -1.23 -1.50 -13.77
CA TYR A 143 -2.45 -1.73 -14.55
C TYR A 143 -2.20 -1.33 -16.01
N HIS A 144 -3.19 -1.60 -16.87
CA HIS A 144 -3.10 -1.27 -18.29
C HIS A 144 -4.16 -0.25 -18.69
N VAL A 145 -3.77 0.72 -19.52
CA VAL A 145 -4.66 1.64 -20.22
C VAL A 145 -4.42 1.42 -21.71
N ALA A 146 -5.47 1.12 -22.46
CA ALA A 146 -5.34 0.72 -23.86
C ALA A 146 -4.88 1.87 -24.78
N SER A 147 -5.35 3.09 -24.50
CA SER A 147 -5.05 4.29 -25.28
C SER A 147 -5.21 5.54 -24.42
N PRO A 148 -4.61 6.68 -24.81
CA PRO A 148 -4.91 7.96 -24.18
C PRO A 148 -6.42 8.18 -24.03
N THR A 149 -6.90 8.35 -22.81
CA THR A 149 -8.33 8.41 -22.48
C THR A 149 -8.60 9.68 -21.68
N ARG A 150 -9.35 10.60 -22.27
CA ARG A 150 -9.71 11.88 -21.65
C ARG A 150 -11.07 11.77 -20.98
N HIS A 151 -11.14 12.11 -19.70
CA HIS A 151 -12.38 12.35 -18.97
C HIS A 151 -12.59 13.85 -18.82
N ARG A 152 -13.71 14.33 -19.36
CA ARG A 152 -14.06 15.74 -19.25
C ARG A 152 -14.50 16.08 -17.84
N LYS A 153 -14.23 17.33 -17.45
CA LYS A 153 -14.65 17.90 -16.18
C LYS A 153 -16.13 17.59 -15.89
N GLY A 154 -16.41 16.98 -14.74
CA GLY A 154 -17.75 16.60 -14.30
C GLY A 154 -18.31 15.30 -14.88
N ASP A 155 -17.61 14.63 -15.80
CA ASP A 155 -18.05 13.34 -16.36
C ASP A 155 -17.67 12.15 -15.44
N PHE A 156 -18.24 12.17 -14.25
CA PHE A 156 -17.97 11.18 -13.20
C PHE A 156 -18.42 9.77 -13.61
N ARG A 157 -19.45 9.65 -14.45
CA ARG A 157 -19.92 8.36 -14.96
C ARG A 157 -18.86 7.73 -15.85
N ALA A 158 -18.34 8.46 -16.85
CA ALA A 158 -17.31 7.91 -17.72
C ALA A 158 -16.04 7.53 -16.93
N LEU A 159 -15.65 8.35 -15.94
CA LEU A 159 -14.52 8.03 -15.07
C LEU A 159 -14.78 6.77 -14.23
N LEU A 160 -15.96 6.63 -13.62
CA LEU A 160 -16.29 5.45 -12.83
C LEU A 160 -16.31 4.19 -13.68
N ASP A 161 -16.93 4.26 -14.86
CA ASP A 161 -17.00 3.15 -15.80
C ASP A 161 -15.59 2.73 -16.24
N PHE A 162 -14.72 3.69 -16.55
CA PHE A 162 -13.32 3.45 -16.89
C PHE A 162 -12.55 2.79 -15.74
N ILE A 163 -12.68 3.31 -14.51
CA ILE A 163 -11.99 2.76 -13.33
C ILE A 163 -12.43 1.33 -13.04
N ILE A 164 -13.74 1.07 -13.01
CA ILE A 164 -14.27 -0.26 -12.70
C ILE A 164 -13.89 -1.27 -13.79
N ASN A 165 -14.11 -0.92 -15.06
CA ASN A 165 -13.93 -1.86 -16.16
C ASN A 165 -12.44 -2.12 -16.45
N GLY A 166 -11.58 -1.11 -16.27
CA GLY A 166 -10.13 -1.22 -16.45
C GLY A 166 -9.36 -1.66 -15.20
N HIS A 167 -10.05 -1.81 -14.06
CA HIS A 167 -9.43 -2.07 -12.77
C HIS A 167 -8.31 -1.08 -12.41
N ILE A 168 -8.59 0.22 -12.61
CA ILE A 168 -7.60 1.31 -12.58
C ILE A 168 -7.40 1.86 -11.17
N PHE A 169 -6.14 2.15 -10.82
CA PHE A 169 -5.75 2.77 -9.55
C PHE A 169 -5.08 4.13 -9.83
N PRO A 170 -5.78 5.27 -9.66
CA PRO A 170 -5.32 6.57 -10.11
C PRO A 170 -4.39 7.26 -9.08
N GLU A 171 -3.36 6.55 -8.62
CA GLU A 171 -2.48 6.99 -7.51
C GLU A 171 -1.41 7.97 -7.98
N PHE A 172 -0.80 7.75 -9.15
CA PHE A 172 0.24 8.62 -9.69
C PHE A 172 -0.37 9.65 -10.63
N MET A 173 -0.11 10.93 -10.33
CA MET A 173 -0.62 12.05 -11.12
C MET A 173 0.41 13.18 -11.27
N ILE A 174 0.43 13.77 -12.46
CA ILE A 174 0.97 15.12 -12.68
C ILE A 174 -0.23 16.06 -12.69
N ILE A 175 -0.23 17.05 -11.80
CA ILE A 175 -1.40 17.90 -11.54
C ILE A 175 -1.03 19.37 -11.59
N ARG A 176 -1.87 20.19 -12.24
CA ARG A 176 -1.74 21.66 -12.17
C ARG A 176 -1.93 22.13 -10.74
N ARG A 177 -1.06 23.02 -10.27
CA ARG A 177 -1.10 23.52 -8.88
C ARG A 177 -2.45 24.14 -8.50
N GLU A 178 -3.11 24.84 -9.41
CA GLU A 178 -4.43 25.43 -9.17
C GLU A 178 -5.57 24.40 -9.02
N VAL A 179 -5.42 23.21 -9.62
CA VAL A 179 -6.34 22.08 -9.45
C VAL A 179 -6.01 21.36 -8.14
N LEU A 180 -4.72 21.15 -7.87
CA LEU A 180 -4.19 20.56 -6.66
C LEU A 180 -4.75 21.22 -5.38
N LEU A 181 -4.63 22.54 -5.29
CA LEU A 181 -5.06 23.34 -4.13
C LEU A 181 -6.56 23.23 -3.83
N ARG A 182 -7.36 22.75 -4.79
CA ARG A 182 -8.83 22.60 -4.66
C ARG A 182 -9.28 21.14 -4.61
N SER A 183 -8.36 20.19 -4.71
CA SER A 183 -8.67 18.75 -4.84
C SER A 183 -8.18 17.91 -3.67
N ILE A 184 -7.06 18.29 -3.05
CA ILE A 184 -6.48 17.57 -1.92
C ILE A 184 -6.99 18.12 -0.58
N SER A 185 -7.26 17.23 0.37
CA SER A 185 -7.66 17.56 1.73
C SER A 185 -6.91 16.71 2.74
N SER A 186 -7.20 16.92 4.02
CA SER A 186 -6.82 16.01 5.10
C SER A 186 -7.25 14.57 4.81
N PRO A 187 -6.49 13.57 5.29
CA PRO A 187 -6.85 12.16 5.17
C PRO A 187 -8.17 11.86 5.87
N THR A 188 -8.87 10.85 5.37
CA THR A 188 -10.11 10.32 5.95
C THR A 188 -10.03 8.79 6.02
N PRO A 189 -10.50 8.16 7.11
CA PRO A 189 -10.44 6.70 7.24
C PRO A 189 -11.43 5.96 6.32
N PHE A 190 -12.42 6.65 5.76
CA PHE A 190 -13.53 6.02 5.04
C PHE A 190 -13.31 5.88 3.54
N ILE A 191 -12.38 6.63 2.96
CA ILE A 191 -12.27 6.77 1.51
C ILE A 191 -10.81 6.65 1.09
N PHE A 192 -10.55 5.78 0.12
CA PHE A 192 -9.26 5.66 -0.53
C PHE A 192 -8.90 6.97 -1.23
N TRP A 193 -7.77 7.54 -0.82
CA TRP A 193 -7.36 8.90 -1.15
C TRP A 193 -7.26 9.15 -2.65
N ALA A 194 -6.76 8.18 -3.43
CA ALA A 194 -6.56 8.37 -4.87
C ALA A 194 -7.88 8.51 -5.62
N PHE A 195 -8.90 7.72 -5.26
CA PHE A 195 -10.25 7.88 -5.82
C PHE A 195 -10.87 9.21 -5.41
N LEU A 196 -10.68 9.64 -4.15
CA LEU A 196 -11.16 10.93 -3.67
C LEU A 196 -10.54 12.10 -4.43
N TYR A 197 -9.21 12.13 -4.54
CA TYR A 197 -8.49 13.24 -5.17
C TYR A 197 -8.75 13.27 -6.66
N THR A 198 -8.79 12.13 -7.33
CA THR A 198 -9.13 12.03 -8.76
C THR A 198 -10.56 12.51 -9.01
N THR A 199 -11.52 12.09 -8.19
CA THR A 199 -12.91 12.56 -8.29
C THR A 199 -13.00 14.08 -8.11
N ARG A 200 -12.33 14.63 -7.10
CA ARG A 200 -12.34 16.08 -6.86
C ARG A 200 -11.60 16.87 -7.94
N ALA A 201 -10.54 16.33 -8.50
CA ALA A 201 -9.83 16.96 -9.60
C ALA A 201 -10.70 17.00 -10.88
N LEU A 202 -11.45 15.93 -11.15
CA LEU A 202 -12.40 15.89 -12.27
C LEU A 202 -13.52 16.93 -12.11
N ASP A 203 -13.87 17.31 -10.88
CA ASP A 203 -14.83 18.41 -10.64
C ASP A 203 -14.26 19.78 -11.06
N LYS A 204 -12.93 19.91 -11.20
CA LYS A 204 -12.25 21.19 -11.48
C LYS A 204 -11.71 21.29 -12.91
N ALA A 205 -11.25 20.20 -13.49
CA ALA A 205 -10.59 20.17 -14.79
C ALA A 205 -10.70 18.79 -15.45
N ASP A 206 -10.25 18.69 -16.70
CA ASP A 206 -10.18 17.41 -17.40
C ASP A 206 -9.02 16.57 -16.87
N ILE A 207 -9.21 15.26 -16.91
CA ILE A 207 -8.20 14.27 -16.55
C ILE A 207 -7.85 13.45 -17.79
N LEU A 208 -6.57 13.37 -18.11
CA LEU A 208 -6.05 12.55 -19.18
C LEU A 208 -5.33 11.33 -18.60
N PHE A 209 -5.86 10.13 -18.88
CA PHE A 209 -5.17 8.87 -18.59
C PHE A 209 -4.28 8.49 -19.77
N MET A 210 -3.00 8.26 -19.49
CA MET A 210 -2.00 7.87 -20.48
C MET A 210 -1.59 6.40 -20.31
N PRO A 211 -1.26 5.69 -21.40
CA PRO A 211 -0.87 4.28 -21.34
C PRO A 211 0.55 4.05 -20.82
N GLU A 212 1.46 4.98 -21.06
CA GLU A 212 2.87 4.80 -20.70
C GLU A 212 3.18 5.33 -19.29
N PRO A 213 3.89 4.56 -18.45
CA PRO A 213 4.30 5.04 -17.15
C PRO A 213 5.21 6.26 -17.19
N PHE A 214 5.05 7.15 -16.20
CA PHE A 214 6.01 8.22 -15.92
C PHE A 214 6.72 8.05 -14.57
N ALA A 215 6.45 6.97 -13.85
CA ALA A 215 7.06 6.65 -12.56
C ALA A 215 7.43 5.16 -12.48
N ARG A 216 8.58 4.90 -11.87
CA ARG A 216 9.07 3.60 -11.41
C ARG A 216 8.79 3.50 -9.92
N VAL A 217 8.06 2.45 -9.53
CA VAL A 217 7.61 2.27 -8.16
C VAL A 217 8.17 0.99 -7.60
N THR A 218 8.79 1.10 -6.43
CA THR A 218 9.52 -0.01 -5.83
C THR A 218 8.55 -1.10 -5.36
N ALA A 219 8.55 -2.23 -6.06
CA ALA A 219 7.78 -3.42 -5.70
C ALA A 219 8.58 -4.35 -4.78
N VAL A 220 9.89 -4.43 -5.01
CA VAL A 220 10.84 -5.19 -4.20
C VAL A 220 11.98 -4.26 -3.80
N SER A 221 12.26 -4.17 -2.51
CA SER A 221 13.25 -3.26 -1.94
C SER A 221 14.29 -4.04 -1.14
N ASP A 222 15.46 -3.43 -1.00
CA ASP A 222 16.49 -3.74 -0.01
C ASP A 222 16.12 -3.26 1.40
N ASP A 223 15.13 -2.35 1.53
CA ASP A 223 14.50 -2.03 2.80
C ASP A 223 13.59 -3.18 3.26
N PRO A 224 13.80 -3.76 4.46
CA PRO A 224 12.99 -4.86 4.96
C PRO A 224 11.56 -4.46 5.35
N ARG A 225 11.24 -3.17 5.39
CA ARG A 225 9.88 -2.72 5.76
C ARG A 225 8.85 -3.12 4.72
N LEU A 226 7.65 -3.41 5.23
CA LEU A 226 6.48 -3.59 4.40
C LEU A 226 6.17 -2.31 3.62
N GLN A 227 6.06 -2.46 2.30
CA GLN A 227 5.69 -1.37 1.42
C GLN A 227 4.30 -0.82 1.74
N GLN A 228 4.16 0.51 1.72
CA GLN A 228 2.92 1.20 2.11
C GLN A 228 1.73 0.74 1.25
N GLY A 229 1.90 0.59 -0.07
CA GLY A 229 0.85 0.08 -0.96
C GLY A 229 0.39 -1.35 -0.63
N ASN A 230 1.29 -2.21 -0.15
CA ASN A 230 0.92 -3.54 0.33
C ASN A 230 0.11 -3.46 1.63
N LYS A 231 0.53 -2.60 2.56
CA LYS A 231 -0.23 -2.34 3.79
C LYS A 231 -1.63 -1.81 3.50
N GLU A 232 -1.77 -0.88 2.57
CA GLU A 232 -3.08 -0.37 2.13
C GLU A 232 -3.93 -1.47 1.49
N CYS A 233 -3.35 -2.30 0.61
CA CYS A 233 -4.05 -3.45 0.02
C CYS A 233 -4.58 -4.42 1.08
N MET A 234 -3.73 -4.77 2.05
CA MET A 234 -4.05 -5.76 3.08
C MET A 234 -5.15 -5.26 4.02
N PHE A 235 -5.05 -4.00 4.46
CA PHE A 235 -5.85 -3.53 5.60
C PHE A 235 -6.89 -2.46 5.25
N GLN A 236 -6.85 -1.84 4.07
CA GLN A 236 -7.72 -0.70 3.74
C GLN A 236 -8.73 -0.96 2.62
N TRP A 237 -8.98 -2.21 2.25
CA TRP A 237 -9.96 -2.56 1.19
C TRP A 237 -11.38 -1.99 1.44
N ASP A 238 -11.79 -1.71 2.69
CA ASP A 238 -13.03 -0.93 2.97
C ASP A 238 -12.95 0.51 2.43
N SER A 239 -11.80 1.17 2.54
CA SER A 239 -11.62 2.54 2.02
C SER A 239 -11.64 2.57 0.49
N TYR A 240 -11.13 1.53 -0.18
CA TYR A 240 -11.25 1.39 -1.64
C TYR A 240 -12.72 1.34 -2.06
N ARG A 241 -13.55 0.55 -1.37
CA ARG A 241 -15.01 0.53 -1.59
C ARG A 241 -15.62 1.90 -1.37
N GLY A 242 -15.31 2.56 -0.25
CA GLY A 242 -15.81 3.91 0.05
C GLY A 242 -15.43 4.95 -1.00
N GLY A 243 -14.26 4.84 -1.63
CA GLY A 243 -13.86 5.70 -2.75
C GLY A 243 -14.63 5.46 -4.04
N LEU A 244 -14.91 4.20 -4.37
CA LEU A 244 -15.77 3.86 -5.50
C LEU A 244 -17.21 4.32 -5.27
N GLU A 245 -17.74 4.15 -4.05
CA GLU A 245 -19.07 4.61 -3.67
C GLU A 245 -19.18 6.14 -3.69
N TYR A 246 -18.13 6.85 -3.24
CA TYR A 246 -18.05 8.30 -3.36
C TYR A 246 -18.11 8.76 -4.82
N LEU A 247 -17.29 8.17 -5.70
CA LEU A 247 -17.31 8.49 -7.12
C LEU A 247 -18.65 8.11 -7.77
N ALA A 248 -19.21 6.95 -7.41
CA ALA A 248 -20.53 6.53 -7.86
C ALA A 248 -21.63 7.51 -7.46
N SER A 249 -21.56 8.08 -6.26
CA SER A 249 -22.51 9.11 -5.81
C SER A 249 -22.46 10.38 -6.67
N GLN A 250 -21.29 10.73 -7.23
CA GLN A 250 -21.14 11.84 -8.16
C GLN A 250 -21.66 11.46 -9.55
N ALA A 251 -21.32 10.27 -10.05
CA ALA A 251 -21.82 9.74 -11.32
C ALA A 251 -23.35 9.65 -11.38
N LEU A 252 -23.99 9.39 -10.25
CA LEU A 252 -25.46 9.31 -10.15
C LEU A 252 -26.16 10.67 -10.23
N ARG A 253 -25.42 11.79 -10.26
CA ARG A 253 -25.95 13.14 -10.47
C ARG A 253 -26.03 13.53 -11.95
N THR A 254 -25.44 12.73 -12.83
CA THR A 254 -25.49 12.95 -14.27
C THR A 254 -26.94 12.81 -14.77
N PRO A 255 -27.43 13.72 -15.62
CA PRO A 255 -28.73 13.55 -16.28
C PRO A 255 -28.72 12.33 -17.22
N ASP A 256 -29.89 11.80 -17.56
CA ASP A 256 -30.08 10.76 -18.58
C ASP A 256 -29.29 9.45 -18.33
N LEU A 257 -29.26 9.00 -17.08
CA LEU A 257 -28.68 7.70 -16.72
C LEU A 257 -29.49 6.54 -17.33
N PRO A 258 -28.83 5.47 -17.81
CA PRO A 258 -29.52 4.24 -18.18
C PRO A 258 -30.35 3.72 -16.99
N GLN A 259 -31.54 3.20 -17.29
CA GLN A 259 -32.53 2.78 -16.28
C GLN A 259 -31.93 1.84 -15.22
N ASP A 260 -31.06 0.91 -15.63
CA ASP A 260 -30.47 -0.09 -14.74
C ASP A 260 -29.10 0.31 -14.18
N TYR A 261 -28.59 1.51 -14.51
CA TYR A 261 -27.24 1.91 -14.12
C TYR A 261 -27.06 1.88 -12.60
N ARG A 262 -27.98 2.53 -11.86
CA ARG A 262 -27.97 2.54 -10.39
C ARG A 262 -28.04 1.13 -9.81
N ALA A 263 -28.91 0.28 -10.34
CA ALA A 263 -29.08 -1.09 -9.86
C ALA A 263 -27.83 -1.94 -10.10
N SER A 264 -27.09 -1.69 -11.18
CA SER A 264 -25.86 -2.42 -11.51
C SER A 264 -24.65 -2.06 -10.64
N LEU A 265 -24.61 -0.86 -10.06
CA LEU A 265 -23.41 -0.33 -9.39
C LEU A 265 -22.91 -1.22 -8.25
N MET A 266 -23.81 -1.76 -7.43
CA MET A 266 -23.43 -2.60 -6.31
C MET A 266 -22.68 -3.86 -6.77
N ALA A 267 -23.18 -4.53 -7.81
CA ALA A 267 -22.55 -5.71 -8.38
C ALA A 267 -21.18 -5.37 -8.99
N ARG A 268 -21.10 -4.26 -9.73
CA ARG A 268 -19.87 -3.79 -10.39
C ARG A 268 -18.78 -3.40 -9.39
N ILE A 269 -19.11 -2.65 -8.35
CA ILE A 269 -18.19 -2.30 -7.26
C ILE A 269 -17.77 -3.56 -6.51
N THR A 270 -18.71 -4.48 -6.23
CA THR A 270 -18.38 -5.75 -5.59
C THR A 270 -17.41 -6.59 -6.42
N GLY A 271 -17.59 -6.65 -7.74
CA GLY A 271 -16.66 -7.32 -8.66
C GLY A 271 -15.24 -6.72 -8.62
N PHE A 272 -15.13 -5.39 -8.64
CA PHE A 272 -13.85 -4.71 -8.44
C PHE A 272 -13.25 -5.10 -7.08
N MET A 273 -14.02 -5.01 -6.01
CA MET A 273 -13.53 -5.29 -4.66
C MET A 273 -13.05 -6.73 -4.49
N LEU A 274 -13.73 -7.72 -5.10
CA LEU A 274 -13.30 -9.12 -5.05
C LEU A 274 -11.92 -9.35 -5.66
N GLN A 275 -11.61 -8.70 -6.78
CA GLN A 275 -10.28 -8.78 -7.38
C GLN A 275 -9.21 -8.21 -6.45
N ARG A 276 -9.49 -7.05 -5.82
CA ARG A 276 -8.56 -6.42 -4.87
C ARG A 276 -8.41 -7.24 -3.59
N GLN A 277 -9.49 -7.80 -3.05
CA GLN A 277 -9.47 -8.68 -1.88
C GLN A 277 -8.70 -9.97 -2.13
N ALA A 278 -8.75 -10.52 -3.35
CA ALA A 278 -7.94 -11.68 -3.72
C ALA A 278 -6.43 -11.37 -3.66
N VAL A 279 -6.01 -10.15 -4.03
CA VAL A 279 -4.62 -9.69 -3.82
C VAL A 279 -4.30 -9.59 -2.33
N ALA A 280 -5.18 -8.97 -1.55
CA ALA A 280 -5.00 -8.83 -0.09
C ALA A 280 -4.85 -10.19 0.59
N LEU A 281 -5.68 -11.18 0.24
CA LEU A 281 -5.62 -12.54 0.76
C LEU A 281 -4.26 -13.20 0.47
N ARG A 282 -3.75 -13.07 -0.77
CA ARG A 282 -2.41 -13.58 -1.11
C ARG A 282 -1.32 -12.91 -0.30
N LEU A 283 -1.40 -11.59 -0.09
CA LEU A 283 -0.43 -10.87 0.73
C LEU A 283 -0.47 -11.31 2.20
N HIS A 284 -1.66 -11.52 2.78
CA HIS A 284 -1.79 -12.04 4.15
C HIS A 284 -1.20 -13.45 4.27
N VAL A 285 -1.46 -14.34 3.32
CA VAL A 285 -0.89 -15.70 3.30
C VAL A 285 0.63 -15.63 3.19
N SER A 286 1.18 -14.85 2.26
CA SER A 286 2.64 -14.68 2.10
C SER A 286 3.30 -14.08 3.35
N ALA A 287 2.63 -13.15 4.02
CA ALA A 287 3.08 -12.54 5.28
C ALA A 287 2.83 -13.42 6.51
N LYS A 288 2.20 -14.60 6.35
CA LYS A 288 1.80 -15.51 7.45
C LYS A 288 0.83 -14.87 8.46
N ASN A 289 0.04 -13.89 8.01
CA ASN A 289 -1.03 -13.23 8.77
C ASN A 289 -2.30 -14.10 8.72
N TRP A 290 -2.24 -15.27 9.35
CA TRP A 290 -3.24 -16.33 9.17
C TRP A 290 -4.64 -15.96 9.67
N VAL A 291 -4.73 -15.22 10.78
CA VAL A 291 -6.01 -14.76 11.34
C VAL A 291 -6.67 -13.75 10.38
N GLU A 292 -5.89 -12.82 9.84
CA GLU A 292 -6.40 -11.86 8.86
C GLU A 292 -6.74 -12.52 7.52
N ALA A 293 -5.97 -13.52 7.09
CA ALA A 293 -6.27 -14.32 5.90
C ALA A 293 -7.62 -15.04 6.04
N TYR A 294 -7.89 -15.64 7.22
CA TYR A 294 -9.18 -16.25 7.54
C TYR A 294 -10.31 -15.24 7.46
N ILE A 295 -10.17 -14.09 8.13
CA ILE A 295 -11.20 -13.02 8.09
C ILE A 295 -11.45 -12.59 6.64
N MET A 296 -10.40 -12.34 5.86
CA MET A 296 -10.51 -11.94 4.47
C MET A 296 -11.25 -12.99 3.63
N TYR A 297 -10.94 -14.27 3.79
CA TYR A 297 -11.63 -15.37 3.10
C TYR A 297 -13.14 -15.32 3.35
N HIS A 298 -13.59 -15.21 4.60
CA HIS A 298 -15.02 -15.19 4.92
C HIS A 298 -15.74 -13.96 4.37
N ARG A 299 -15.04 -12.82 4.32
CA ARG A 299 -15.59 -11.61 3.69
C ARG A 299 -15.78 -11.78 2.19
N MET A 300 -14.86 -12.47 1.52
CA MET A 300 -15.00 -12.82 0.11
C MET A 300 -16.11 -13.84 -0.12
N ALA A 301 -16.26 -14.81 0.79
CA ALA A 301 -17.23 -15.91 0.70
C ALA A 301 -18.69 -15.45 0.61
N VAL A 302 -19.01 -14.25 1.12
CA VAL A 302 -20.33 -13.61 0.97
C VAL A 302 -20.72 -13.40 -0.49
N TYR A 303 -19.74 -13.12 -1.36
CA TYR A 303 -19.98 -12.77 -2.76
C TYR A 303 -19.47 -13.83 -3.74
N GLN A 304 -18.52 -14.65 -3.32
CA GLN A 304 -17.95 -15.75 -4.09
C GLN A 304 -17.92 -17.01 -3.21
N PRO A 305 -18.88 -17.96 -3.35
CA PRO A 305 -19.09 -19.06 -2.39
C PRO A 305 -17.88 -19.99 -2.15
N GLN A 306 -16.87 -19.98 -3.03
CA GLN A 306 -15.61 -20.70 -2.85
C GLN A 306 -14.44 -19.84 -3.36
N PRO A 307 -13.89 -18.93 -2.52
CA PRO A 307 -12.75 -18.10 -2.90
C PRO A 307 -11.45 -18.90 -3.09
N LEU A 308 -11.33 -20.04 -2.41
CA LEU A 308 -10.16 -20.92 -2.39
C LEU A 308 -10.58 -22.40 -2.50
N THR A 309 -9.61 -23.28 -2.75
CA THR A 309 -9.81 -24.74 -2.62
C THR A 309 -10.05 -25.13 -1.16
N ALA A 310 -10.73 -26.25 -0.94
CA ALA A 310 -11.01 -26.78 0.40
C ALA A 310 -9.71 -27.00 1.21
N ASP A 311 -8.66 -27.49 0.56
CA ASP A 311 -7.35 -27.72 1.19
C ASP A 311 -6.70 -26.40 1.64
N ALA A 312 -6.71 -25.38 0.79
CA ALA A 312 -6.14 -24.06 1.10
C ALA A 312 -6.92 -23.38 2.23
N TYR A 313 -8.25 -23.47 2.23
CA TYR A 313 -9.09 -22.97 3.31
C TYR A 313 -8.80 -23.70 4.62
N GLY A 314 -8.79 -25.05 4.61
CA GLY A 314 -8.48 -25.85 5.80
C GLY A 314 -7.11 -25.55 6.39
N GLN A 315 -6.12 -25.27 5.54
CA GLN A 315 -4.79 -24.84 5.99
C GLN A 315 -4.82 -23.46 6.68
N ILE A 316 -5.56 -22.48 6.13
CA ILE A 316 -5.74 -21.16 6.75
C ILE A 316 -6.40 -21.30 8.12
N CYS A 317 -7.49 -22.07 8.24
CA CYS A 317 -8.19 -22.29 9.50
C CYS A 317 -7.27 -22.90 10.57
N LYS A 318 -6.53 -23.96 10.19
CA LYS A 318 -5.56 -24.62 11.06
C LYS A 318 -4.50 -23.63 11.57
N LEU A 319 -3.89 -22.86 10.67
CA LEU A 319 -2.81 -21.94 11.02
C LEU A 319 -3.31 -20.74 11.81
N ALA A 320 -4.52 -20.24 11.52
CA ALA A 320 -5.16 -19.16 12.30
C ALA A 320 -5.40 -19.60 13.75
N GLY A 321 -5.98 -20.80 13.97
CA GLY A 321 -6.18 -21.35 15.30
C GLY A 321 -4.88 -21.53 16.09
N ILE A 322 -3.82 -22.03 15.45
CA ILE A 322 -2.51 -22.18 16.08
C ILE A 322 -1.91 -20.81 16.45
N VAL A 323 -2.00 -19.82 15.55
CA VAL A 323 -1.50 -18.47 15.82
C VAL A 323 -2.25 -17.83 16.99
N THR A 324 -3.58 -17.93 17.04
CA THR A 324 -4.37 -17.41 18.16
C THR A 324 -3.97 -18.06 19.48
N ALA A 325 -3.86 -19.39 19.52
CA ALA A 325 -3.42 -20.12 20.71
C ALA A 325 -2.02 -19.66 21.17
N ALA A 326 -1.08 -19.52 20.22
CA ALA A 326 0.27 -19.06 20.51
C ALA A 326 0.32 -17.60 21.02
N THR A 327 -0.45 -16.70 20.42
CA THR A 327 -0.50 -15.29 20.82
C THR A 327 -1.11 -15.12 22.21
N GLU A 328 -2.20 -15.83 22.53
CA GLU A 328 -2.79 -15.80 23.87
C GLU A 328 -1.87 -16.43 24.93
N ALA A 329 -1.18 -17.52 24.57
CA ALA A 329 -0.17 -18.14 25.44
C ALA A 329 0.94 -17.15 25.82
N VAL A 330 1.40 -16.33 24.87
CA VAL A 330 2.39 -15.25 25.12
C VAL A 330 1.83 -14.18 26.07
N ALA A 331 0.54 -13.86 25.98
CA ALA A 331 -0.10 -12.88 26.85
C ALA A 331 -0.27 -13.37 28.30
N PHE A 332 -0.13 -14.67 28.57
CA PHE A 332 -0.31 -15.30 29.88
C PHE A 332 0.90 -15.14 30.86
N ASN A 333 1.62 -14.01 30.76
CA ASN A 333 2.45 -13.42 31.83
C ASN A 333 3.64 -14.23 32.41
N GLY A 334 4.34 -15.03 31.60
CA GLY A 334 5.69 -15.51 31.95
C GLY A 334 5.78 -16.87 32.66
N GLU A 335 4.66 -17.59 32.78
CA GLU A 335 4.65 -19.02 33.12
C GLU A 335 4.80 -19.88 31.84
N PRO A 336 5.23 -21.14 31.94
CA PRO A 336 5.23 -22.06 30.81
C PRO A 336 3.84 -22.21 30.25
N ALA A 337 3.73 -22.01 28.94
CA ALA A 337 2.57 -22.42 28.19
C ALA A 337 2.94 -23.55 27.23
N ILE A 338 2.02 -24.48 27.04
CA ILE A 338 2.16 -25.61 26.11
C ILE A 338 1.04 -25.52 25.08
N LEU A 339 1.37 -25.59 23.79
CA LEU A 339 0.37 -25.85 22.77
C LEU A 339 0.24 -27.37 22.54
N ASP A 340 -0.99 -27.89 22.64
CA ASP A 340 -1.32 -29.32 22.50
C ASP A 340 -2.46 -29.52 21.48
N PRO A 341 -2.39 -30.45 20.50
CA PRO A 341 -1.33 -31.42 20.26
C PRO A 341 -0.07 -30.84 19.59
N VAL A 342 0.97 -31.66 19.59
CA VAL A 342 2.26 -31.46 18.92
C VAL A 342 2.10 -30.98 17.48
N ILE A 343 2.80 -29.90 17.14
CA ILE A 343 2.85 -29.34 15.80
C ILE A 343 4.10 -29.87 15.08
N ASN A 344 3.93 -30.38 13.85
CA ASN A 344 5.05 -30.87 13.04
C ASN A 344 5.87 -29.73 12.40
N ASP A 345 7.07 -30.05 11.94
CA ASP A 345 8.03 -29.07 11.39
C ASP A 345 7.49 -28.30 10.17
N THR A 346 6.70 -28.98 9.33
CA THR A 346 6.03 -28.34 8.19
C THR A 346 5.08 -27.24 8.67
N THR A 347 4.24 -27.52 9.67
CA THR A 347 3.28 -26.53 10.19
C THR A 347 4.02 -25.40 10.93
N LEU A 348 5.09 -25.73 11.67
CA LEU A 348 5.92 -24.74 12.35
C LEU A 348 6.56 -23.74 11.37
N SER A 349 7.10 -24.21 10.24
CA SER A 349 7.71 -23.32 9.24
C SER A 349 6.73 -22.31 8.63
N LEU A 350 5.42 -22.60 8.71
CA LEU A 350 4.35 -21.75 8.21
C LEU A 350 3.90 -20.71 9.24
N LEU A 351 4.33 -20.79 10.50
CA LEU A 351 3.99 -19.77 11.51
C LEU A 351 4.81 -18.48 11.34
N PRO A 352 4.30 -17.32 11.82
CA PRO A 352 5.08 -16.09 11.91
C PRO A 352 6.41 -16.27 12.64
N GLU A 353 7.46 -15.59 12.18
CA GLU A 353 8.80 -15.69 12.78
C GLU A 353 8.82 -15.27 14.25
N SER A 354 8.03 -14.23 14.61
CA SER A 354 7.86 -13.75 15.98
C SER A 354 7.28 -14.81 16.93
N ILE A 355 6.54 -15.78 16.40
CA ILE A 355 6.10 -16.96 17.13
C ILE A 355 7.24 -17.96 17.14
N GLN A 356 7.78 -18.36 15.98
CA GLN A 356 8.87 -19.35 15.86
C GLN A 356 10.04 -19.12 16.83
N GLN A 357 10.51 -17.88 16.96
CA GLN A 357 11.64 -17.52 17.83
C GLN A 357 11.35 -17.72 19.34
N LYS A 358 10.08 -17.76 19.74
CA LYS A 358 9.68 -17.94 21.14
C LYS A 358 9.49 -19.41 21.53
N LEU A 359 9.64 -20.33 20.57
CA LEU A 359 9.27 -21.73 20.76
C LEU A 359 10.49 -22.57 21.10
N THR A 360 10.42 -23.27 22.22
CA THR A 360 11.38 -24.33 22.56
C THR A 360 10.78 -25.70 22.27
N ARG A 361 11.63 -26.61 21.77
CA ARG A 361 11.28 -28.02 21.48
C ARG A 361 11.69 -28.89 22.66
N ASP A 362 10.74 -29.66 23.17
CA ASP A 362 11.05 -30.80 24.02
C ASP A 362 10.70 -32.09 23.26
N GLN A 363 11.72 -32.87 22.88
CA GLN A 363 11.52 -34.22 22.36
C GLN A 363 11.42 -35.16 23.56
N ARG A 364 10.21 -35.51 23.99
CA ARG A 364 10.07 -36.59 24.97
C ARG A 364 10.53 -37.91 24.35
N THR A 365 11.76 -38.33 24.63
CA THR A 365 12.21 -39.71 24.48
C THR A 365 11.91 -40.44 25.78
N GLY A 366 10.79 -41.16 25.88
CA GLY A 366 10.51 -41.96 27.07
C GLY A 366 9.19 -42.72 27.07
N MET A 367 9.29 -44.05 26.87
CA MET A 367 8.45 -45.15 27.37
C MET A 367 6.95 -44.89 27.55
N ASP A 368 6.26 -44.45 26.50
CA ASP A 368 4.83 -44.69 26.35
C ASP A 368 4.48 -44.68 24.85
N GLY A 369 4.40 -45.88 24.26
CA GLY A 369 3.72 -46.12 22.98
C GLY A 369 3.94 -45.11 21.84
N ASP A 370 5.19 -45.02 21.36
CA ASP A 370 5.53 -44.95 19.93
C ASP A 370 5.11 -43.74 19.07
N ARG A 371 5.09 -42.51 19.60
CA ARG A 371 5.28 -41.29 18.77
C ARG A 371 6.07 -40.21 19.52
N PRO A 372 7.12 -39.60 18.92
CA PRO A 372 7.77 -38.43 19.50
C PRO A 372 6.76 -37.30 19.63
N ARG A 373 6.52 -36.83 20.86
CA ARG A 373 5.67 -35.67 21.12
C ARG A 373 6.56 -34.44 21.31
N ALA A 374 6.58 -33.53 20.34
CA ALA A 374 7.26 -32.24 20.42
C ALA A 374 6.30 -31.15 20.93
N TYR A 375 6.44 -30.80 22.21
CA TYR A 375 5.68 -29.69 22.79
C TYR A 375 6.34 -28.37 22.42
N LEU A 376 5.51 -27.36 22.26
CA LEU A 376 5.91 -26.01 21.87
C LEU A 376 5.78 -25.15 23.11
N ARG A 377 6.91 -24.91 23.79
CA ARG A 377 6.97 -24.19 25.07
C ARG A 377 7.52 -22.77 24.85
N PHE A 378 7.04 -21.79 25.61
CA PHE A 378 7.31 -20.36 25.36
C PHE A 378 8.45 -19.74 26.18
N THR A 379 9.13 -20.53 27.04
CA THR A 379 10.09 -20.02 28.02
C THR A 379 11.41 -20.83 28.04
N PRO A 380 12.59 -20.19 28.21
CA PRO A 380 13.91 -20.85 28.06
C PRO A 380 14.32 -21.74 29.24
N GLU A 381 13.79 -21.49 30.44
CA GLU A 381 14.27 -22.07 31.70
C GLU A 381 13.21 -23.00 32.31
N PHE A 382 13.05 -24.24 31.82
CA PHE A 382 12.04 -25.14 32.41
C PHE A 382 12.49 -26.59 32.68
N PRO A 383 12.11 -27.15 33.85
CA PRO A 383 12.40 -28.52 34.24
C PRO A 383 11.69 -29.58 33.37
N GLU A 384 12.16 -30.83 33.49
CA GLU A 384 11.73 -32.01 32.69
C GLU A 384 10.24 -32.39 32.83
N ARG A 385 9.52 -31.89 33.85
CA ARG A 385 8.10 -32.23 34.12
C ARG A 385 7.22 -30.99 34.19
N HIS A 386 6.00 -31.11 33.63
CA HIS A 386 4.96 -30.08 33.75
C HIS A 386 4.62 -29.82 35.21
N GLY A 387 4.59 -28.55 35.61
CA GLY A 387 4.08 -28.12 36.90
C GLY A 387 2.55 -28.07 36.89
N ALA A 388 1.93 -28.24 38.06
CA ALA A 388 0.47 -28.06 38.20
C ALA A 388 -0.03 -26.63 37.91
N LYS A 389 0.89 -25.69 37.66
CA LYS A 389 0.62 -24.29 37.35
C LYS A 389 0.80 -23.95 35.87
N ASP A 390 1.34 -24.85 35.05
CA ASP A 390 1.59 -24.56 33.63
C ASP A 390 0.28 -24.39 32.86
N GLY A 391 0.20 -23.37 32.00
CA GLY A 391 -0.95 -23.13 31.15
C GLY A 391 -0.98 -24.09 29.95
N VAL A 392 -2.06 -24.86 29.78
CA VAL A 392 -2.22 -25.75 28.62
C VAL A 392 -3.24 -25.15 27.65
N PHE A 393 -2.76 -24.87 26.44
CA PHE A 393 -3.56 -24.33 25.34
C PHE A 393 -3.87 -25.44 24.35
N ASP A 394 -5.11 -25.93 24.40
CA ASP A 394 -5.62 -26.95 23.49
C ASP A 394 -5.87 -26.35 22.11
N ILE A 395 -4.92 -26.54 21.20
CA ILE A 395 -4.97 -26.09 19.80
C ILE A 395 -6.27 -26.55 19.13
N MET A 396 -6.78 -27.75 19.45
CA MET A 396 -8.00 -28.23 18.81
C MET A 396 -9.20 -27.35 19.16
N LYS A 397 -9.28 -26.82 20.39
CA LYS A 397 -10.30 -25.84 20.78
C LYS A 397 -10.15 -24.53 20.03
N TYR A 398 -8.92 -24.06 19.83
CA TYR A 398 -8.67 -22.84 19.07
C TYR A 398 -8.99 -23.03 17.60
N MET A 399 -8.55 -24.13 16.97
CA MET A 399 -8.89 -24.46 15.59
C MET A 399 -10.40 -24.56 15.38
N ALA A 400 -11.15 -25.07 16.36
CA ALA A 400 -12.61 -25.14 16.30
C ALA A 400 -13.30 -23.76 16.26
N GLN A 401 -12.61 -22.68 16.62
CA GLN A 401 -13.12 -21.30 16.47
C GLN A 401 -13.08 -20.80 15.01
N PHE A 402 -12.32 -21.48 14.15
CA PHE A 402 -12.06 -21.08 12.76
C PHE A 402 -12.75 -22.05 11.75
N VAL A 403 -13.96 -22.53 12.05
CA VAL A 403 -14.70 -23.50 11.23
C VAL A 403 -15.77 -22.84 10.38
#